data_AF-A0A845F0R8-F1
#
_entry.id   AF-A0A845F0R8-F1
#
_cell.length_a   1.000
_cell.length_b   1.000
_cell.length_c   1.000
_cell.angle_alpha   90.00
_cell.angle_beta   90.00
_cell.angle_gamma   90.00
#
_symmetry.space_group_name_H-M   'P 1'
#
loop_
_entity.id
_entity.type
_entity.pdbx_description
1 polymer ?
#
loop_
_entity_poly.entity_id
_entity_poly.type
_entity_poly.pdbx_seq_one_letter_code
_entity_poly.pdbx_strand_id
1 'polypeptide(L)'
;MNDNNETYDEATTKEALTTAESYIRNNFSIENVSLEEPYQTEMGGMAIDGTVNNEEEFTININEDFTVDGLAIRSKNFPPRKKGCEEKICDY
;
A
#
# COMPACT_ATOMS: atom_id res chain seq x y z
N MET A 1 -9.13 -23.19 -18.10
CA MET A 1 -9.27 -21.86 -17.51
C MET A 1 -7.85 -21.33 -17.46
N ASN A 2 -7.53 -20.33 -18.28
CA ASN A 2 -6.16 -19.80 -18.32
C ASN A 2 -6.07 -18.77 -17.20
N ASP A 3 -5.36 -19.15 -16.14
CA ASP A 3 -4.97 -18.26 -15.05
C ASP A 3 -4.00 -17.20 -15.61
N ASN A 4 -4.56 -16.14 -16.18
CA ASN A 4 -3.82 -14.90 -16.37
C ASN A 4 -3.76 -14.21 -15.00
N ASN A 5 -2.89 -14.69 -14.11
CA ASN A 5 -2.33 -13.82 -13.09
C ASN A 5 -1.50 -12.78 -13.87
N GLU A 6 -2.14 -11.69 -14.30
CA GLU A 6 -1.44 -10.54 -14.88
C GLU A 6 -0.66 -9.87 -13.75
N THR A 7 0.49 -10.44 -13.44
CA THR A 7 1.50 -9.81 -12.61
C THR A 7 2.04 -8.61 -13.39
N TYR A 8 2.07 -7.44 -12.74
CA TYR A 8 2.70 -6.24 -13.30
C TYR A 8 4.16 -6.51 -13.67
N ASP A 9 4.68 -5.77 -14.65
CA ASP A 9 6.11 -5.86 -14.98
C ASP A 9 6.99 -5.45 -13.78
N GLU A 10 8.27 -5.83 -13.81
CA GLU A 10 9.20 -5.61 -12.70
C GLU A 10 9.35 -4.11 -12.35
N ALA A 11 9.34 -3.22 -13.35
CA ALA A 11 9.50 -1.79 -13.12
C ALA A 11 8.26 -1.20 -12.44
N THR A 12 7.08 -1.54 -12.95
CA THR A 12 5.78 -1.15 -12.38
C THR A 12 5.63 -1.69 -10.95
N THR A 13 5.99 -2.97 -10.73
CA THR A 13 5.97 -3.60 -9.40
C THR A 13 6.87 -2.86 -8.42
N LYS A 14 8.11 -2.56 -8.82
CA LYS A 14 9.08 -1.87 -7.97
C LYS A 14 8.63 -0.45 -7.61
N GLU A 15 8.08 0.30 -8.56
CA GLU A 15 7.62 1.68 -8.34
C GLU A 15 6.42 1.71 -7.40
N ALA A 16 5.45 0.81 -7.60
CA ALA A 16 4.28 0.68 -6.75
C ALA A 16 4.65 0.28 -5.31
N LEU A 17 5.56 -0.69 -5.14
CA LEU A 17 6.07 -1.09 -3.82
C LEU A 17 6.82 0.04 -3.13
N THR A 18 7.65 0.78 -3.86
CA THR A 18 8.39 1.94 -3.32
C THR A 18 7.44 3.03 -2.84
N THR A 19 6.42 3.32 -3.63
CA THR A 19 5.36 4.28 -3.30
C THR A 19 4.61 3.86 -2.05
N ALA A 20 4.16 2.59 -1.99
CA ALA A 20 3.46 2.04 -0.85
C ALA A 20 4.30 2.08 0.43
N GLU A 21 5.57 1.66 0.34
CA GLU A 21 6.49 1.69 1.49
C GLU A 21 6.73 3.13 1.98
N SER A 22 6.99 4.07 1.06
CA SER A 22 7.19 5.49 1.39
C SER A 22 5.96 6.06 2.09
N TYR A 23 4.77 5.83 1.52
CA TYR A 23 3.51 6.29 2.10
C TYR A 23 3.32 5.76 3.53
N ILE A 24 3.46 4.46 3.75
CA ILE A 24 3.21 3.85 5.05
C ILE A 24 4.25 4.32 6.09
N ARG A 25 5.53 4.33 5.73
CA ARG A 25 6.60 4.77 6.64
C ARG A 25 6.50 6.26 6.97
N ASN A 26 6.09 7.10 6.03
CA ASN A 26 6.00 8.55 6.27
C ASN A 26 4.75 8.94 7.03
N ASN A 27 3.64 8.21 6.86
CA ASN A 27 2.36 8.58 7.46
C ASN A 27 2.08 7.89 8.80
N PHE A 28 2.69 6.73 9.11
CA PHE A 28 2.37 5.94 10.31
C PHE A 28 3.59 5.70 11.22
N SER A 29 3.33 5.59 12.53
CA SER A 29 4.36 5.27 13.52
C SER A 29 4.57 3.76 13.60
N ILE A 30 5.32 3.21 12.64
CA ILE A 30 5.56 1.77 12.49
C ILE A 30 7.02 1.41 12.73
N GLU A 31 7.29 0.18 13.18
CA GLU A 31 8.65 -0.37 13.30
C GLU A 31 9.06 -1.09 12.02
N ASN A 32 8.14 -1.88 11.46
CA ASN A 32 8.34 -2.64 10.24
C ASN A 32 7.09 -2.59 9.34
N VAL A 33 7.32 -2.84 8.05
CA VAL A 33 6.30 -3.01 7.03
C VAL A 33 6.74 -4.13 6.09
N SER A 34 5.80 -5.00 5.73
CA SER A 34 5.93 -6.00 4.68
C SER A 34 4.85 -5.75 3.65
N LEU A 35 5.22 -5.84 2.37
CA LEU A 35 4.32 -5.62 1.24
C LEU A 35 4.32 -6.87 0.37
N GLU A 36 3.14 -7.26 -0.09
CA GLU A 36 2.97 -8.30 -1.11
C GLU A 36 3.08 -7.69 -2.51
N GLU A 37 3.17 -8.54 -3.53
CA GLU A 37 3.18 -8.07 -4.92
C GLU A 37 1.86 -7.36 -5.28
N PRO A 38 1.92 -6.30 -6.10
CA PRO A 38 0.72 -5.61 -6.56
C PRO A 38 -0.16 -6.53 -7.39
N TYR A 39 -1.47 -6.42 -7.20
CA TYR A 39 -2.48 -7.14 -7.96
C TYR A 39 -3.51 -6.18 -8.54
N GLN A 40 -4.15 -6.61 -9.62
CA GLN A 40 -5.26 -5.88 -10.21
C GLN A 40 -6.57 -6.22 -9.49
N THR A 41 -7.26 -5.20 -9.01
CA THR A 41 -8.60 -5.32 -8.41
C THR A 41 -9.66 -5.63 -9.47
N GLU A 42 -10.84 -6.13 -9.06
CA GLU A 42 -11.97 -6.38 -9.96
C GLU A 42 -12.42 -5.13 -10.74
N MET A 43 -12.15 -3.93 -10.20
CA MET A 43 -12.44 -2.64 -10.84
C MET A 43 -11.30 -2.14 -11.75
N GLY A 44 -10.24 -2.93 -11.93
CA GLY A 44 -9.12 -2.63 -12.80
C GLY A 44 -8.00 -1.79 -12.18
N GLY A 45 -8.17 -1.29 -10.95
CA GLY A 45 -7.15 -0.52 -10.22
C GLY A 45 -6.07 -1.42 -9.60
N MET A 46 -4.92 -0.84 -9.27
CA MET A 46 -3.81 -1.55 -8.62
C MET A 46 -3.96 -1.51 -7.10
N ALA A 47 -3.80 -2.65 -6.45
CA ALA A 47 -3.81 -2.77 -5.00
C ALA A 47 -2.58 -3.54 -4.51
N ILE A 48 -2.10 -3.18 -3.33
CA ILE A 48 -1.03 -3.87 -2.61
C ILE A 48 -1.56 -4.18 -1.21
N ASP A 49 -1.54 -5.46 -0.85
CA ASP A 49 -1.79 -5.89 0.52
C ASP A 49 -0.47 -5.87 1.31
N GLY A 50 -0.55 -5.54 2.58
CA GLY A 50 0.62 -5.43 3.43
C GLY A 50 0.30 -5.55 4.91
N THR A 51 1.37 -5.73 5.68
CA THR A 51 1.30 -5.88 7.14
C THR A 51 2.32 -4.95 7.79
N VAL A 52 1.90 -4.25 8.84
CA VAL A 52 2.80 -3.47 9.71
C VAL A 52 2.90 -4.12 11.08
N ASN A 53 4.06 -3.99 11.71
CA ASN A 53 4.36 -4.58 13.02
C ASN A 53 4.00 -6.08 13.11
N ASN A 54 4.21 -6.81 12.01
CA ASN A 54 3.97 -8.25 11.83
C ASN A 54 2.51 -8.75 11.82
N GLU A 55 1.52 -7.99 12.30
CA GLU A 55 0.13 -8.49 12.44
C GLU A 55 -0.95 -7.51 11.95
N GLU A 56 -0.63 -6.23 11.75
CA GLU A 56 -1.64 -5.22 11.42
C GLU A 56 -1.76 -5.05 9.90
N GLU A 57 -2.85 -5.57 9.33
CA GLU A 57 -3.07 -5.66 7.89
C GLU A 57 -3.66 -4.38 7.31
N PHE A 58 -3.26 -4.07 6.09
CA PHE A 58 -3.82 -3.01 5.27
C PHE A 58 -3.81 -3.38 3.79
N THR A 59 -4.62 -2.67 3.02
CA THR A 59 -4.54 -2.62 1.56
C THR A 59 -4.35 -1.17 1.15
N ILE A 60 -3.38 -0.92 0.28
CA ILE A 60 -3.17 0.38 -0.34
C ILE A 60 -3.52 0.30 -1.82
N ASN A 61 -4.35 1.23 -2.28
CA ASN A 61 -4.71 1.36 -3.69
C ASN A 61 -3.82 2.42 -4.33
N ILE A 62 -3.28 2.10 -5.49
CA ILE A 62 -2.37 2.94 -6.26
C ILE A 62 -2.98 3.19 -7.64
N ASN A 63 -2.93 4.44 -8.07
CA ASN A 63 -3.34 4.88 -9.39
C ASN A 63 -2.28 4.50 -10.45
N GLU A 64 -2.65 4.56 -11.73
CA GLU A 64 -1.72 4.28 -12.83
C GLU A 64 -0.51 5.25 -12.88
N ASP A 65 -0.64 6.44 -12.28
CA ASP A 65 0.43 7.42 -12.14
C ASP A 65 1.29 7.22 -10.88
N PHE A 66 1.13 6.07 -10.21
CA PHE A 66 1.79 5.70 -8.96
C PHE A 66 1.45 6.62 -7.77
N THR A 67 0.36 7.38 -7.84
CA THR A 67 -0.15 8.09 -6.66
C THR A 67 -1.03 7.18 -5.81
N VAL A 68 -0.98 7.34 -4.49
CA VAL A 68 -1.85 6.63 -3.55
C VAL A 68 -3.27 7.16 -3.64
N ASP A 69 -4.19 6.32 -4.10
CA ASP A 69 -5.62 6.60 -4.20
C ASP A 69 -6.32 6.44 -2.85
N GLY A 70 -5.94 5.41 -2.09
CA GLY A 70 -6.57 5.13 -0.81
C GLY A 70 -5.85 4.09 0.04
N LEU A 71 -6.17 4.09 1.32
CA LEU A 71 -5.70 3.10 2.28
C LEU A 71 -6.90 2.51 3.02
N ALA A 72 -7.04 1.19 2.96
CA ALA A 72 -7.97 0.41 3.76
C ALA A 72 -7.23 -0.28 4.89
N ILE A 73 -7.47 0.15 6.12
CA ILE A 73 -6.95 -0.51 7.32
C ILE A 73 -7.87 -1.70 7.64
N ARG A 74 -7.30 -2.91 7.69
CA ARG A 74 -8.05 -4.15 7.96
C ARG A 74 -7.95 -4.62 9.42
N SER A 75 -6.97 -4.10 10.18
CA SER A 75 -6.79 -4.46 11.59
C SER A 75 -7.24 -3.36 12.57
N LYS A 76 -7.66 -3.80 13.77
CA LYS A 76 -8.19 -2.89 14.82
C LYS A 76 -7.12 -2.11 15.56
N ASN A 77 -5.90 -2.63 15.66
CA ASN A 77 -4.81 -2.01 16.42
C ASN A 77 -3.79 -1.36 15.48
N PHE A 78 -4.23 -0.95 14.29
CA PHE A 78 -3.35 -0.36 13.30
C PHE A 78 -2.64 0.86 13.89
N PRO A 79 -1.32 1.00 13.66
CA PRO A 79 -0.55 2.07 14.28
C PRO A 79 -1.12 3.45 13.96
N PRO A 80 -1.07 4.38 14.93
CA PRO A 80 -1.59 5.72 14.71
C PRO A 80 -0.77 6.45 13.65
N ARG A 81 -1.43 7.36 12.94
CA ARG A 81 -0.74 8.33 12.06
C ARG A 81 0.25 9.15 12.87
N LYS A 82 1.36 9.53 12.24
CA LYS A 82 2.33 10.46 12.82
C LYS A 82 1.68 11.84 12.98
N LYS A 83 2.02 12.52 14.08
CA LYS A 83 1.55 13.89 14.35
C LYS A 83 1.92 14.81 13.19
N GLY A 84 0.92 15.47 12.60
CA GLY A 84 1.08 16.35 11.43
C GLY A 84 0.63 15.75 10.09
N CYS A 85 0.47 14.42 10.01
CA CYS A 85 -0.12 13.72 8.85
C CYS A 85 -1.59 13.32 9.10
N GLU A 86 -2.19 13.83 10.18
CA GLU A 86 -3.55 13.49 10.60
C GLU A 86 -4.60 14.09 9.65
N GLU A 87 -4.37 15.32 9.17
CA GLU A 87 -5.29 16.10 8.31
C GLU A 87 -4.88 16.18 6.84
N LYS A 88 -3.64 15.79 6.52
CA LYS A 88 -3.08 15.78 5.16
C LYS A 88 -2.25 14.53 4.96
N ILE A 89 -2.32 13.95 3.77
CA ILE A 89 -1.31 12.99 3.33
C ILE A 89 0.02 13.73 3.37
N CYS A 90 0.96 13.26 4.20
CA CYS A 90 2.32 13.80 4.19
C CYS A 90 2.98 13.43 2.87
N ASP A 91 3.58 14.41 2.19
CA ASP A 91 4.31 14.18 0.93
C ASP A 91 5.28 13.00 1.11
N TYR A 92 5.26 12.05 0.17
CA TYR A 92 5.98 10.78 0.20
C TYR A 92 6.69 10.50 -1.11
#